data_AF-A0A964YQI7-F1
#
_entry.id   AF-A0A964YQI7-F1
#
_cell.length_a   1.000
_cell.length_b   1.000
_cell.length_c   1.000
_cell.angle_alpha   90.00
_cell.angle_beta   90.00
_cell.angle_gamma   90.00
#
_symmetry.space_group_name_H-M   'P 1'
#
loop_
_entity.id
_entity.type
_entity.pdbx_description
1 polymer ?
#
loop_
_entity_poly.entity_id
_entity_poly.type
_entity_poly.pdbx_seq_one_letter_code
_entity_poly.pdbx_strand_id
1 'polypeptide(L)'
;MLYLSCMKTFFHVFVFIVFSGGFLAQGNLQFNQVKLVTNQETVPVGKVWKVESVIYNIAPTSTGYQSGAGSCNSSSYESTAIEVAGVPTKVGQGTQPASYSNLVYTHTYTMLPLWLPAGTTLSGGTCLNKVSVIEFNIIP
;
A
#
# COMPACT_ATOMS: atom_id res chain seq x y z
N MET A 1 4.16 7.91 -61.04
CA MET A 1 3.52 8.35 -59.76
C MET A 1 3.45 7.25 -58.70
N LEU A 2 3.20 5.98 -59.04
CA LEU A 2 3.06 4.87 -58.07
C LEU A 2 4.32 4.59 -57.22
N TYR A 3 5.52 4.67 -57.80
CA TYR A 3 6.78 4.38 -57.09
C TYR A 3 7.09 5.39 -55.98
N LEU A 4 6.76 6.67 -56.21
CA LEU A 4 6.96 7.75 -55.26
C LEU A 4 6.00 7.68 -54.06
N SER A 5 4.81 7.11 -54.28
CA SER A 5 3.82 6.85 -53.23
C SER A 5 4.27 5.72 -52.30
N CYS A 6 4.78 4.62 -52.87
CA CYS A 6 5.29 3.46 -52.12
C CYS A 6 6.47 3.85 -51.21
N MET A 7 7.42 4.64 -51.73
CA MET A 7 8.60 5.09 -50.97
C MET A 7 8.25 6.03 -49.80
N LYS A 8 7.20 6.86 -49.95
CA LYS A 8 6.66 7.67 -48.84
C LYS A 8 6.06 6.78 -47.77
N THR A 9 5.25 5.79 -48.11
CA THR A 9 4.65 4.88 -47.12
C THR A 9 5.71 4.13 -46.32
N PHE A 10 6.78 3.64 -46.97
CA PHE A 10 7.92 3.02 -46.28
C PHE A 10 8.62 3.97 -45.32
N PHE A 11 8.81 5.24 -45.69
CA PHE A 11 9.41 6.24 -44.81
C PHE A 11 8.57 6.50 -43.55
N HIS A 12 7.24 6.61 -43.68
CA HIS A 12 6.36 6.81 -42.52
C HIS A 12 6.35 5.59 -41.59
N VAL A 13 6.37 4.38 -42.15
CA VAL A 13 6.46 3.13 -41.36
C VAL A 13 7.80 3.04 -40.63
N PHE A 14 8.91 3.39 -41.28
CA PHE A 14 10.23 3.40 -40.68
C PHE A 14 10.31 4.42 -39.51
N VAL A 15 9.80 5.63 -39.72
CA VAL A 15 9.72 6.65 -38.66
C VAL A 15 8.88 6.17 -37.49
N PHE A 16 7.74 5.54 -37.73
CA PHE A 16 6.87 5.01 -36.68
C PHE A 16 7.55 3.91 -35.84
N ILE A 17 8.29 2.99 -36.49
CA ILE A 17 9.03 1.92 -35.80
C ILE A 17 10.13 2.51 -34.90
N VAL A 18 10.92 3.45 -35.41
CA VAL A 18 11.99 4.10 -34.63
C VAL A 18 11.41 4.90 -33.46
N PHE A 19 10.28 5.58 -33.66
CA PHE A 19 9.60 6.32 -32.57
C PHE A 19 9.01 5.37 -31.52
N SER A 20 8.52 4.20 -31.93
CA SER A 20 7.97 3.19 -31.01
C SER A 20 9.01 2.42 -30.19
N GLY A 21 10.24 2.26 -30.70
CA GLY A 21 11.33 1.59 -29.97
C GLY A 21 11.96 2.44 -28.86
N GLY A 22 11.66 3.73 -28.81
CA GLY A 22 12.16 4.67 -27.78
C GLY A 22 11.31 4.73 -26.50
N PHE A 23 10.18 4.02 -26.45
CA PHE A 23 9.38 3.92 -25.24
C PHE A 23 10.05 2.90 -24.30
N LEU A 24 10.90 3.38 -23.39
CA LEU A 24 11.29 2.61 -22.21
C LEU A 24 9.98 2.23 -21.51
N ALA A 25 9.62 0.95 -21.57
CA ALA A 25 8.54 0.44 -20.76
C ALA A 25 8.87 0.77 -19.29
N GLN A 26 7.84 1.08 -18.52
CA GLN A 26 7.94 1.31 -17.08
C GLN A 26 8.75 0.16 -16.46
N GLY A 27 9.76 0.48 -15.64
CA GLY A 27 10.67 -0.51 -15.08
C GLY A 27 9.94 -1.73 -14.49
N ASN A 28 10.51 -2.92 -14.70
CA ASN A 28 9.90 -4.16 -14.25
C ASN A 28 10.03 -4.35 -12.73
N LEU A 29 8.98 -4.88 -12.12
CA LEU A 29 9.03 -5.32 -10.73
C LEU A 29 9.52 -6.76 -10.65
N GLN A 30 10.69 -6.96 -10.05
CA GLN A 30 11.22 -8.28 -9.74
C GLN A 30 10.94 -8.59 -8.27
N PHE A 31 10.26 -9.71 -8.00
CA PHE A 31 10.04 -10.17 -6.61
C PHE A 31 11.38 -10.24 -5.87
N ASN A 32 11.41 -9.67 -4.67
CA ASN A 32 12.56 -9.76 -3.78
C ASN A 32 12.25 -10.73 -2.63
N GLN A 33 11.27 -10.39 -1.78
CA GLN A 33 10.94 -11.16 -0.59
C GLN A 33 9.55 -10.84 -0.04
N VAL A 34 9.05 -11.71 0.83
CA VAL A 34 7.92 -11.41 1.72
C VAL A 34 8.49 -11.10 3.10
N LYS A 35 7.98 -10.05 3.75
CA LYS A 35 8.42 -9.64 5.08
C LYS A 35 7.25 -9.24 5.98
N LEU A 36 7.45 -9.38 7.29
CA LEU A 36 6.55 -8.88 8.32
C LEU A 36 7.16 -7.65 8.98
N VAL A 37 6.50 -6.51 8.84
CA VAL A 37 6.90 -5.24 9.47
C VAL A 37 6.14 -5.07 10.78
N THR A 38 6.86 -4.79 11.86
CA THR A 38 6.28 -4.49 13.19
C THR A 38 6.79 -3.16 13.71
N ASN A 39 8.11 -2.99 13.75
CA ASN A 39 8.75 -1.71 14.05
C ASN A 39 8.72 -0.80 12.81
N GLN A 40 9.01 0.49 13.01
CA GLN A 40 9.11 1.42 11.90
C GLN A 40 10.27 1.03 10.98
N GLU A 41 9.95 0.83 9.70
CA GLU A 41 10.91 0.59 8.63
C GLU A 41 10.64 1.54 7.46
N THR A 42 11.61 1.71 6.58
CA THR A 42 11.49 2.56 5.39
C THR A 42 11.65 1.73 4.13
N VAL A 43 10.79 1.94 3.14
CA VAL A 43 10.94 1.30 1.82
C VAL A 43 12.29 1.71 1.22
N PRO A 44 13.22 0.77 0.95
CA PRO A 44 14.55 1.12 0.47
C PRO A 44 14.54 1.77 -0.93
N VAL A 45 15.57 2.56 -1.23
CA VAL A 45 15.79 3.11 -2.58
C VAL A 45 15.92 1.96 -3.59
N GLY A 46 15.31 2.12 -4.76
CA GLY A 46 15.28 1.09 -5.80
C GLY A 46 14.29 -0.05 -5.52
N LYS A 47 13.45 0.09 -4.49
CA LYS A 47 12.43 -0.90 -4.14
C LYS A 47 11.05 -0.28 -4.03
N VAL A 48 10.04 -1.14 -4.13
CA VAL A 48 8.64 -0.82 -3.84
C VAL A 48 8.06 -1.93 -2.97
N TRP A 49 7.19 -1.55 -2.04
CA TRP A 49 6.51 -2.48 -1.15
C TRP A 49 5.03 -2.57 -1.53
N LYS A 50 4.50 -3.78 -1.55
CA LYS A 50 3.06 -4.05 -1.65
C LYS A 50 2.59 -4.61 -0.32
N VAL A 51 1.81 -3.81 0.41
CA VAL A 51 1.16 -4.24 1.66
C VAL A 51 0.00 -5.16 1.29
N GLU A 52 0.05 -6.42 1.72
CA GLU A 52 -0.95 -7.43 1.40
C GLU A 52 -1.97 -7.60 2.52
N SER A 53 -1.51 -7.61 3.77
CA SER A 53 -2.38 -7.82 4.92
C SER A 53 -1.83 -7.18 6.18
N VAL A 54 -2.74 -6.93 7.13
CA VAL A 54 -2.39 -6.52 8.49
C VAL A 54 -2.96 -7.56 9.44
N ILE A 55 -2.07 -8.10 10.27
CA ILE A 55 -2.41 -9.04 11.34
C ILE A 55 -2.53 -8.22 12.60
N TYR A 56 -3.77 -8.01 13.02
CA TYR A 56 -4.06 -7.26 14.23
C TYR A 56 -3.65 -8.06 15.46
N ASN A 57 -2.94 -7.38 16.38
CA ASN A 57 -2.73 -7.93 17.70
C ASN A 57 -4.08 -7.93 18.44
N ILE A 58 -4.52 -9.08 18.93
CA ILE A 58 -5.75 -9.16 19.71
C ILE A 58 -5.42 -8.64 21.10
N ALA A 59 -5.94 -7.46 21.44
CA ALA A 59 -5.86 -6.97 22.81
C ALA A 59 -6.51 -8.00 23.76
N PRO A 60 -5.92 -8.26 24.93
CA PRO A 60 -6.58 -9.08 25.94
C PRO A 60 -7.96 -8.47 26.20
N THR A 61 -9.00 -9.30 26.22
CA THR A 61 -10.37 -8.87 26.49
C THR A 61 -10.42 -8.23 27.88
N SER A 62 -10.22 -6.91 27.96
CA SER A 62 -10.45 -6.18 29.18
C SER A 62 -11.95 -6.03 29.36
N THR A 63 -12.50 -6.68 30.38
CA THR A 63 -13.82 -6.40 30.92
C THR A 63 -13.82 -4.99 31.50
N GLY A 64 -14.03 -3.99 30.65
CA GLY A 64 -14.14 -2.59 31.06
C GLY A 64 -13.84 -1.63 29.91
N TYR A 65 -14.73 -0.67 29.69
CA TYR A 65 -14.53 0.45 28.77
C TYR A 65 -13.40 1.32 29.32
N GLN A 66 -12.22 1.32 28.70
CA GLN A 66 -11.08 2.14 29.12
C GLN A 66 -10.80 3.19 28.05
N SER A 67 -11.20 4.43 28.34
CA SER A 67 -10.97 5.62 27.52
C SER A 67 -9.55 6.16 27.73
N GLY A 68 -8.55 5.46 27.20
CA GLY A 68 -7.18 5.97 27.11
C GLY A 68 -6.77 6.09 25.65
N ALA A 69 -6.57 7.31 25.16
CA ALA A 69 -6.04 7.54 23.81
C ALA A 69 -4.69 6.82 23.66
N GLY A 70 -4.50 6.08 22.56
CA GLY A 70 -3.24 5.40 22.25
C GLY A 70 -2.98 4.08 23.00
N SER A 71 -3.95 3.51 23.73
CA SER A 71 -3.80 2.18 24.33
C SER A 71 -4.32 1.08 23.40
N CYS A 72 -3.69 -0.10 23.43
CA CYS A 72 -4.13 -1.27 22.66
C CYS A 72 -5.51 -1.79 23.08
N ASN A 73 -5.96 -1.42 24.27
CA ASN A 73 -7.24 -1.84 24.82
C ASN A 73 -8.36 -0.80 24.59
N SER A 74 -8.07 0.32 23.92
CA SER A 74 -9.07 1.35 23.64
C SER A 74 -9.67 1.17 22.25
N SER A 75 -10.95 1.47 22.09
CA SER A 75 -11.62 1.54 20.78
C SER A 75 -11.31 2.84 20.02
N SER A 76 -10.19 3.49 20.32
CA SER A 76 -9.82 4.75 19.70
C SER A 76 -9.49 4.54 18.21
N TYR A 77 -9.64 5.61 17.42
CA TYR A 77 -9.42 5.54 15.98
C TYR A 77 -7.99 5.11 15.61
N GLU A 78 -7.01 5.37 16.47
CA GLU A 78 -5.60 5.17 16.14
C GLU A 78 -5.04 3.85 16.67
N SER A 79 -5.65 3.27 17.72
CA SER A 79 -5.12 2.06 18.37
C SER A 79 -4.89 0.92 17.37
N THR A 80 -5.87 0.58 16.56
CA THR A 80 -5.77 -0.55 15.61
C THR A 80 -5.34 -0.14 14.20
N ALA A 81 -4.65 0.99 14.04
CA ALA A 81 -4.13 1.41 12.75
C ALA A 81 -2.69 0.91 12.53
N ILE A 82 -2.28 0.77 11.26
CA ILE A 82 -0.87 0.79 10.88
C ILE A 82 -0.44 2.24 10.68
N GLU A 83 0.85 2.54 10.69
CA GLU A 83 1.32 3.89 10.36
C GLU A 83 2.01 3.88 9.01
N VAL A 84 1.56 4.75 8.10
CA VAL A 84 2.15 4.95 6.78
C VAL A 84 2.61 6.38 6.68
N ALA A 85 3.89 6.61 6.43
CA ALA A 85 4.49 7.95 6.40
C ALA A 85 4.23 8.77 7.69
N GLY A 86 4.15 8.09 8.85
CA GLY A 86 3.82 8.72 10.14
C GLY A 86 2.33 9.03 10.36
N VAL A 87 1.45 8.63 9.45
CA VAL A 87 0.00 8.84 9.56
C VAL A 87 -0.72 7.52 9.91
N PRO A 88 -1.52 7.49 11.00
CA PRO A 88 -2.38 6.35 11.32
C PRO A 88 -3.35 6.04 10.17
N THR A 89 -3.24 4.85 9.62
CA THR A 89 -4.03 4.35 8.49
C THR A 89 -4.74 3.07 8.90
N LYS A 90 -6.07 3.09 8.95
CA LYS A 90 -6.87 1.88 9.14
C LYS A 90 -6.98 1.09 7.84
N VAL A 91 -7.01 -0.23 7.97
CA VAL A 91 -7.20 -1.14 6.84
C VAL A 91 -8.32 -2.14 7.09
N GLY A 92 -8.97 -2.61 6.03
CA GLY A 92 -10.06 -3.59 6.12
C GLY A 92 -11.38 -2.96 6.54
N GLN A 93 -12.15 -3.65 7.39
CA GLN A 93 -13.49 -3.27 7.80
C GLN A 93 -13.65 -3.41 9.31
N GLY A 94 -14.40 -2.51 9.93
CA GLY A 94 -14.73 -2.60 11.36
C GLY A 94 -16.11 -2.03 11.66
N THR A 95 -16.71 -2.51 12.75
CA THR A 95 -17.95 -1.98 13.29
C THR A 95 -17.66 -1.12 14.51
N GLN A 96 -18.32 0.03 14.62
CA GLN A 96 -18.28 0.86 15.83
C GLN A 96 -19.70 1.14 16.32
N PRO A 97 -19.97 0.98 17.62
CA PRO A 97 -21.25 1.37 18.20
C PRO A 97 -21.38 2.90 18.14
N ALA A 98 -22.56 3.39 17.76
CA ALA A 98 -22.88 4.80 17.84
C ALA A 98 -22.88 5.24 19.31
N SER A 99 -22.11 6.28 19.66
CA SER A 99 -21.83 6.68 21.05
C SER A 99 -23.06 6.94 21.94
N TYR A 100 -24.27 7.08 21.37
CA TYR A 100 -25.52 7.35 22.10
C TYR A 100 -26.76 6.66 21.52
N SER A 101 -26.62 5.56 20.78
CA SER A 101 -27.78 4.79 20.27
C SER A 101 -27.45 3.31 20.08
N ASN A 102 -28.47 2.47 19.92
CA ASN A 102 -28.30 1.05 19.57
C ASN A 102 -27.91 0.82 18.09
N LEU A 103 -27.49 1.87 17.38
CA LEU A 103 -27.07 1.80 15.98
C LEU A 103 -25.60 1.40 15.90
N VAL A 104 -25.28 0.58 14.89
CA VAL A 104 -23.91 0.16 14.59
C VAL A 104 -23.53 0.71 13.23
N TYR A 105 -22.44 1.47 13.18
CA TYR A 105 -21.85 1.91 11.92
C TYR A 105 -20.81 0.89 11.46
N THR A 106 -20.92 0.49 10.21
CA THR A 106 -19.91 -0.31 9.53
C THR A 106 -19.04 0.62 8.71
N HIS A 107 -17.74 0.64 9.00
CA HIS A 107 -16.77 1.44 8.27
C HIS A 107 -15.92 0.54 7.38
N THR A 108 -15.79 0.93 6.11
CA THR A 108 -14.78 0.40 5.20
C THR A 108 -13.60 1.37 5.20
N TYR A 109 -12.41 0.86 5.49
CA TYR A 109 -11.19 1.64 5.53
C TYR A 109 -10.37 1.41 4.25
N THR A 110 -9.07 1.74 4.29
CA THR A 110 -8.17 1.46 3.18
C THR A 110 -8.21 -0.03 2.85
N MET A 111 -8.53 -0.32 1.59
CA MET A 111 -8.57 -1.68 1.06
C MET A 111 -7.17 -2.08 0.62
N LEU A 112 -6.76 -3.29 0.98
CA LEU A 112 -5.49 -3.87 0.56
C LEU A 112 -5.68 -4.63 -0.77
N PRO A 113 -4.66 -4.67 -1.65
CA PRO A 113 -3.29 -4.23 -1.38
C PRO A 113 -3.06 -2.73 -1.52
N LEU A 114 -2.10 -2.21 -0.75
CA LEU A 114 -1.59 -0.84 -0.86
C LEU A 114 -0.13 -0.85 -1.31
N TRP A 115 0.23 0.01 -2.26
CA TRP A 115 1.61 0.13 -2.76
C TRP A 115 2.32 1.33 -2.14
N LEU A 116 3.51 1.11 -1.60
CA LEU A 116 4.33 2.11 -0.95
C LEU A 116 5.62 2.34 -1.76
N PRO A 117 5.87 3.57 -2.24
CA PRO A 117 7.09 3.91 -2.96
C PRO A 117 8.30 4.00 -2.01
N ALA A 118 9.50 3.96 -2.60
CA ALA A 118 10.76 4.19 -1.89
C ALA A 118 10.71 5.45 -1.01
N GLY A 119 11.30 5.39 0.19
CA GLY A 119 11.31 6.47 1.17
C GLY A 119 10.07 6.54 2.07
N THR A 120 9.01 5.79 1.77
CA THR A 120 7.83 5.72 2.65
C THR A 120 8.15 4.94 3.92
N THR A 121 7.76 5.45 5.09
CA THR A 121 7.87 4.70 6.35
C THR A 121 6.62 3.85 6.58
N LEU A 122 6.79 2.67 7.15
CA LEU A 122 5.73 1.75 7.54
C LEU A 122 6.02 1.18 8.93
N SER A 123 5.03 1.18 9.82
CA SER A 123 5.11 0.52 11.13
C SER A 123 3.82 -0.24 11.44
N GLY A 124 3.88 -1.13 12.42
CA GLY A 124 2.72 -1.81 12.99
C GLY A 124 1.78 -0.90 13.80
N GLY A 125 2.10 0.39 13.92
CA GLY A 125 1.39 1.36 14.75
C GLY A 125 1.46 1.05 16.24
N THR A 126 0.67 1.77 17.03
CA THR A 126 0.70 1.73 18.49
C THR A 126 0.40 0.35 19.08
N CYS A 127 -0.41 -0.48 18.40
CA CYS A 127 -0.73 -1.84 18.83
C CYS A 127 0.25 -2.94 18.43
N LEU A 128 1.39 -2.58 17.82
CA LEU A 128 2.38 -3.53 17.32
C LEU A 128 1.76 -4.56 16.37
N ASN A 129 0.91 -4.11 15.45
CA ASN A 129 0.35 -4.97 14.41
C ASN A 129 1.49 -5.53 13.55
N LYS A 130 1.29 -6.71 12.96
CA LYS A 130 2.24 -7.27 11.99
C LYS A 130 1.72 -6.99 10.59
N VAL A 131 2.49 -6.29 9.77
CA VAL A 131 2.12 -5.92 8.41
C VAL A 131 2.85 -6.83 7.42
N SER A 132 2.10 -7.61 6.66
CA SER A 132 2.64 -8.47 5.61
C SER A 132 2.87 -7.65 4.35
N VAL A 133 4.11 -7.67 3.87
CA VAL A 133 4.55 -6.91 2.71
C VAL A 133 5.28 -7.82 1.74
N ILE A 134 5.00 -7.64 0.45
CA ILE A 134 5.84 -8.16 -0.64
C ILE A 134 6.74 -7.01 -1.11
N GLU A 135 8.05 -7.21 -1.01
CA GLU A 135 9.05 -6.28 -1.50
C GLU A 135 9.47 -6.66 -2.93
N PHE A 136 9.57 -5.67 -3.81
CA PHE A 136 10.05 -5.81 -5.17
C PHE A 136 11.25 -4.91 -5.42
N ASN A 137 12.19 -5.39 -6.23
CA ASN A 137 13.21 -4.55 -6.87
C ASN A 137 12.59 -3.86 -8.09
N ILE A 138 12.92 -2.59 -8.29
CA ILE A 138 12.60 -1.85 -9.52
C ILE A 138 13.79 -2.03 -10.48
N ILE A 139 13.56 -2.72 -11.59
CA ILE A 139 14.54 -2.95 -12.64
C ILE A 139 14.25 -1.95 -13.78
N PRO A 140 15.16 -1.01 -14.09
CA PRO A 140 14.99 -0.03 -15.17
C PRO A 140 14.75 -0.66 -16.54
#